data_AF-A0A4Q4ZGZ8-F1
#
_entry.id   AF-A0A4Q4ZGZ8-F1
#
_cell.length_a   1.000
_cell.length_b   1.000
_cell.length_c   1.000
_cell.angle_alpha   90.00
_cell.angle_beta   90.00
_cell.angle_gamma   90.00
#
_symmetry.space_group_name_H-M   'P 1'
#
loop_
_entity.id
_entity.type
_entity.pdbx_description
1 polymer ?
#
loop_
_entity_poly.entity_id
_entity_poly.type
_entity_poly.pdbx_seq_one_letter_code
_entity_poly.pdbx_strand_id
1 'polypeptide(L)' 'MRGTLAVALGGILFLLGLVWTLQGLGYLEGSPMTGVALWAVVGPILAGLGVGLAIVGLRGAGRRR' A
#
# COMPACT_ATOMS: atom_id res chain seq x y z
N MET A 1 8.08 -14.06 13.82
CA MET A 1 7.90 -12.60 14.06
C MET A 1 8.21 -11.76 12.82
N ARG A 2 9.41 -11.85 12.22
CA ARG A 2 9.79 -11.00 11.06
C ARG A 2 8.87 -11.08 9.83
N GLY A 3 8.45 -12.29 9.44
CA GLY A 3 7.55 -12.48 8.28
C GLY A 3 6.16 -11.88 8.51
N THR A 4 5.58 -12.06 9.70
CA THR A 4 4.29 -11.48 10.08
C THR A 4 4.31 -9.95 10.07
N LEU A 5 5.40 -9.34 10.55
CA LEU A 5 5.56 -7.89 10.55
C LEU A 5 5.63 -7.34 9.11
N ALA A 6 6.35 -8.00 8.21
CA ALA A 6 6.43 -7.60 6.81
C ALA A 6 5.07 -7.70 6.08
N VAL A 7 4.27 -8.73 6.39
CA VAL A 7 2.91 -8.86 5.85
C VAL A 7 2.00 -7.76 6.36
N ALA A 8 2.03 -7.46 7.67
CA ALA A 8 1.23 -6.39 8.26
C ALA A 8 1.60 -5.02 7.67
N LEU A 9 2.90 -4.71 7.59
CA LEU A 9 3.39 -3.48 6.97
C LEU A 9 3.02 -3.38 5.49
N GLY A 10 3.12 -4.48 4.75
CA GLY A 10 2.70 -4.54 3.36
C GLY A 10 1.22 -4.26 3.17
N GLY A 11 0.37 -4.81 4.05
CA GLY A 11 -1.07 -4.53 4.06
C GLY A 11 -1.38 -3.07 4.36
N ILE A 12 -0.70 -2.46 5.35
CA ILE A 12 -0.89 -1.03 5.68
C ILE A 12 -0.50 -0.14 4.49
N LEU A 13 0.67 -0.39 3.87
CA LEU A 13 1.12 0.34 2.69
C LEU A 13 0.15 0.21 1.52
N PHE A 14 -0.41 -0.98 1.33
CA PHE A 14 -1.44 -1.22 0.32
C PHE A 14 -2.69 -0.37 0.55
N LEU A 15 -3.22 -0.37 1.78
CA LEU A 15 -4.40 0.42 2.12
C LEU A 15 -4.16 1.92 1.99
N LEU A 16 -3.00 2.41 2.43
CA LEU A 16 -2.62 3.82 2.28
C LEU A 16 -2.50 4.21 0.80
N GLY A 17 -1.86 3.38 -0.01
CA GLY A 17 -1.75 3.60 -1.45
C GLY A 17 -3.11 3.63 -2.13
N LEU A 18 -4.04 2.75 -1.72
CA LEU A 18 -5.40 2.75 -2.25
C LEU A 18 -6.16 4.03 -1.88
N VAL A 19 -6.06 4.48 -0.63
CA VAL A 19 -6.69 5.74 -0.18
C VAL A 19 -6.15 6.92 -0.99
N TRP A 20 -4.83 7.03 -1.16
CA TRP A 20 -4.24 8.11 -1.95
C TRP A 20 -4.62 8.05 -3.43
N THR A 21 -4.75 6.83 -3.99
CA THR A 21 -5.25 6.67 -5.37
C THR A 21 -6.66 7.22 -5.49
N LEU A 22 -7.55 6.82 -4.58
CA LEU A 22 -8.95 7.26 -4.57
C LEU A 22 -9.08 8.77 -4.31
N GLN A 23 -8.22 9.33 -3.46
CA GLN A 23 -8.12 10.79 -3.25
C GLN A 23 -7.66 11.50 -4.52
N GLY A 24 -6.59 11.03 -5.18
CA GLY A 24 -6.09 11.63 -6.41
C GLY A 24 -7.09 11.56 -7.57
N LEU A 25 -7.91 10.51 -7.61
CA LEU A 25 -9.01 10.37 -8.57
C LEU A 25 -10.24 11.22 -8.22
N GLY A 26 -10.28 11.82 -7.03
CA GLY A 26 -11.38 12.67 -6.58
C GLY A 26 -12.56 11.91 -5.98
N TYR A 27 -12.46 10.60 -5.74
CA TYR A 27 -13.52 9.81 -5.10
C TYR A 27 -13.59 10.03 -3.59
N LEU A 28 -12.49 10.47 -2.97
CA LEU A 28 -12.41 10.77 -1.55
C LEU A 28 -12.16 12.26 -1.34
N GLU A 29 -13.19 12.98 -0.91
CA GLU A 29 -13.18 14.41 -0.67
C GLU A 29 -12.86 14.77 0.79
N GLY A 30 -12.58 16.06 1.06
CA GLY A 30 -12.27 16.56 2.41
C GLY A 30 -10.78 16.67 2.75
N SER A 31 -9.90 16.43 1.76
CA SER A 31 -8.44 16.63 1.87
C SER A 31 -7.92 17.55 0.77
N PRO A 32 -6.85 18.35 1.02
CA PRO A 32 -6.11 19.09 -0.02
C PRO A 32 -5.56 18.20 -1.15
N MET A 33 -5.54 16.88 -0.94
CA MET A 33 -5.03 15.88 -1.88
C MET A 33 -6.08 15.43 -2.91
N THR A 34 -7.34 15.82 -2.72
CA THR A 34 -8.46 15.40 -3.56
C THR A 34 -8.34 15.97 -4.97
N GLY A 35 -8.45 15.11 -6.00
CA GLY A 35 -8.44 15.54 -7.41
C GLY A 35 -7.08 15.96 -7.95
N VAL A 36 -6.00 15.70 -7.20
CA VAL A 36 -4.64 16.00 -7.65
C VAL A 36 -4.01 14.76 -8.28
N ALA A 37 -3.64 14.86 -9.56
CA ALA A 37 -3.07 13.76 -10.35
C ALA A 37 -1.82 13.12 -9.72
N LEU A 38 -1.05 13.88 -8.92
CA LEU A 38 0.09 13.36 -8.17
C LEU A 38 -0.30 12.18 -7.27
N TRP A 39 -1.41 12.27 -6.53
CA TRP A 39 -1.84 11.19 -5.62
C TRP A 39 -2.42 9.99 -6.38
N ALA A 40 -3.01 10.23 -7.55
CA ALA A 40 -3.49 9.17 -8.44
C ALA A 40 -2.33 8.31 -9.00
N VAL A 41 -1.11 8.85 -9.07
CA VAL A 41 0.09 8.13 -9.53
C VAL A 41 0.89 7.55 -8.35
N VAL A 42 1.05 8.32 -7.26
CA VAL A 42 1.80 7.87 -6.08
C VAL A 42 1.07 6.74 -5.35
N GLY A 43 -0.26 6.80 -5.28
CA GLY A 43 -1.09 5.79 -4.62
C GLY A 43 -0.88 4.36 -5.15
N PRO A 44 -0.99 4.11 -6.47
CA PRO A 44 -0.75 2.79 -7.04
C PRO A 44 0.69 2.30 -6.87
N ILE A 45 1.67 3.19 -6.93
CA ILE A 45 3.08 2.85 -6.68
C ILE A 45 3.26 2.36 -5.24
N LEU A 46 2.72 3.11 -4.27
CA LEU A 46 2.79 2.75 -2.86
C LEU A 46 2.04 1.43 -2.59
N ALA A 47 0.88 1.26 -3.22
CA ALA A 47 0.09 0.05 -3.12
C ALA A 47 0.85 -1.17 -3.67
N GLY A 48 1.49 -1.03 -4.83
CA GLY A 48 2.33 -2.06 -5.43
C GLY A 48 3.52 -2.45 -4.55
N LEU A 49 4.19 -1.46 -3.95
CA LEU A 49 5.27 -1.72 -2.97
C LEU A 49 4.77 -2.47 -1.74
N GLY A 50 3.59 -2.13 -1.22
CA GLY A 50 2.95 -2.84 -0.12
C GLY A 50 2.69 -4.31 -0.43
N VAL A 51 2.14 -4.59 -1.62
CA VAL A 51 1.93 -5.96 -2.11
C VAL A 51 3.26 -6.72 -2.24
N GLY A 52 4.28 -6.10 -2.83
CA GLY A 52 5.61 -6.69 -2.96
C GLY A 52 6.21 -7.06 -1.59
N LEU A 53 6.09 -6.17 -0.61
CA LEU A 53 6.57 -6.40 0.76
C LEU A 53 5.83 -7.56 1.43
N ALA A 54 4.51 -7.63 1.27
CA ALA A 54 3.69 -8.72 1.80
C ALA A 54 4.09 -10.07 1.20
N ILE A 55 4.30 -10.14 -0.12
CA ILE A 55 4.75 -11.36 -0.82
C ILE A 55 6.12 -11.82 -0.29
N VAL A 56 7.08 -10.90 -0.11
CA VAL A 56 8.39 -11.24 0.46
C VAL A 56 8.26 -11.74 1.89
N GLY A 57 7.40 -11.11 2.71
CA GLY A 57 7.10 -11.54 4.07
C GLY A 57 6.54 -12.96 4.14
N LEU A 58 5.60 -13.30 3.26
CA LEU A 58 5.02 -14.65 3.14
C LEU A 58 6.07 -15.68 2.70
N ARG A 59 6.90 -15.36 1.69
CA ARG A 59 7.97 -16.25 1.20
C ARG A 59 9.07 -16.48 2.24
N GLY A 60 9.38 -15.46 3.04
CA GLY A 60 10.35 -15.55 4.14
C GLY A 60 9.83 -16.36 5.34
N ALA A 61 8.51 -16.33 5.59
CA ALA A 61 7.89 -17.12 6.65
C ALA A 61 7.82 -18.62 6.31
N GLY A 62 7.60 -18.96 5.03
CA GLY A 62 7.56 -20.36 4.56
C GLY A 62 8.90 -21.09 4.58
N ARG A 63 10.03 -20.37 4.54
CA ARG A 63 11.39 -20.95 4.57
C ARG A 63 11.89 -21.33 5.96
N ARG A 64 11.11 -21.06 7.01
CA ARG A 64 11.47 -21.25 8.43
C ARG A 64 10.58 -22.28 9.16
N ARG A 65 9.69 -22.95 8.44
CA ARG A 65 9.00 -24.18 8.86
C ARG A 65 9.61 -25.35 8.09
#